data_AF-Q8NDJ9-F1
#
_entry.id   AF-Q8NDJ9-F1
#
_cell.length_a   1.000
_cell.length_b   1.000
_cell.length_c   1.000
_cell.angle_alpha   90.00
_cell.angle_beta   90.00
_cell.angle_gamma   90.00
#
_symmetry.space_group_name_H-M   'P 1'
#
loop_
_entity.id
_entity.type
_entity.pdbx_description
1 polymer ?
#
loop_
_entity_poly.entity_id
_entity_poly.type
_entity_poly.pdbx_seq_one_letter_code
_entity_poly.pdbx_strand_id
1 'polypeptide(L)' 'RYVKARTELTWDYGYEAGTVPEKEIFCQCGVNKCRKKIL' A
#
# COMPACT_ATOMS: atom_id res chain seq x y z
N ARG A 1 -1.59 5.38 17.90
CA ARG A 1 -0.63 4.24 17.90
C ARG A 1 0.77 4.81 18.11
N TYR A 2 1.55 4.28 19.05
CA TYR A 2 2.95 4.70 19.21
C TYR A 2 3.81 4.07 18.10
N VAL A 3 4.64 4.89 17.45
CA VAL A 3 5.51 4.49 16.32
C VAL A 3 6.95 4.75 16.73
N LYS A 4 7.84 3.78 16.48
CA LYS A 4 9.26 3.92 16.83
C LYS A 4 9.95 4.93 15.90
N ALA A 5 10.94 5.65 16.42
CA ALA A 5 11.79 6.52 15.60
C ALA A 5 12.40 5.74 14.42
N ARG A 6 12.56 6.42 13.27
CA ARG A 6 13.05 5.85 12.00
C ARG A 6 12.15 4.78 11.37
N THR A 7 10.91 4.63 11.84
CA THR A 7 9.91 3.84 11.13
C THR A 7 9.28 4.69 10.06
N GLU A 8 9.17 4.15 8.85
CA GLU A 8 8.43 4.81 7.76
C GLU A 8 6.97 4.97 8.15
N LEU A 9 6.45 6.18 7.98
CA LEU A 9 5.03 6.47 8.20
C LEU A 9 4.29 6.16 6.91
N THR A 10 3.29 5.29 7.01
CA THR A 10 2.48 4.87 5.87
C THR A 10 1.01 5.12 6.15
N TRP A 11 0.26 5.40 5.08
CA TRP A 11 -1.18 5.57 5.10
C TRP A 11 -1.80 4.76 3.97
N ASP A 12 -3.06 4.35 4.16
CA ASP A 12 -3.81 3.68 3.11
C ASP A 12 -4.36 4.75 2.15
N TYR A 13 -3.97 4.68 0.89
CA TYR A 13 -4.49 5.57 -0.15
C TYR A 13 -5.96 5.28 -0.50
N GLY A 14 -6.49 4.11 -0.13
CA GLY A 14 -7.89 3.76 -0.34
C GLY A 14 -8.25 3.46 -1.80
N TYR A 15 -7.27 3.23 -2.67
CA TYR A 15 -7.53 2.78 -4.04
C TYR A 15 -8.14 1.38 -4.04
N GLU A 16 -9.24 1.23 -4.77
CA GLU A 16 -9.80 -0.09 -5.09
C GLU A 16 -9.07 -0.65 -6.33
N ALA A 17 -8.68 -1.92 -6.26
CA ALA A 17 -7.95 -2.58 -7.34
C ALA A 17 -8.76 -2.54 -8.64
N GLY A 18 -8.16 -2.07 -9.73
CA GLY A 18 -8.83 -1.95 -11.03
C GLY A 18 -9.62 -0.66 -11.26
N THR A 19 -9.57 0.33 -10.36
CA THR A 19 -10.17 1.66 -10.61
C THR A 19 -9.43 2.46 -11.69
N VAL A 20 -8.17 2.12 -11.99
CA VAL A 20 -7.39 2.74 -13.07
C VAL A 20 -7.06 1.69 -14.12
N PRO A 21 -7.87 1.56 -15.20
CA PRO A 21 -7.81 0.44 -16.14
C PRO A 21 -6.48 0.29 -16.91
N GLU A 22 -5.62 1.31 -16.94
CA GLU A 22 -4.36 1.29 -17.68
C GLU A 22 -3.11 1.30 -16.79
N LYS A 23 -3.26 1.30 -15.46
CA LYS A 23 -2.13 1.34 -14.53
C LYS A 23 -2.28 0.31 -13.43
N GLU A 24 -1.65 -0.84 -13.60
CA GLU A 24 -1.45 -1.79 -12.50
C GLU A 24 -0.18 -1.40 -11.70
N ILE A 25 -0.33 -1.13 -10.41
CA ILE A 25 0.81 -0.87 -9.50
C ILE A 25 0.83 -1.92 -8.41
N PHE A 26 1.90 -2.71 -8.39
CA PHE A 26 2.14 -3.70 -7.35
C PHE A 26 2.64 -3.04 -6.06
N CYS A 27 2.10 -3.46 -4.93
CA CYS A 27 2.54 -2.97 -3.63
C CYS A 27 3.84 -3.66 -3.20
N GLN A 28 4.88 -2.89 -2.88
CA GLN A 28 6.17 -3.38 -2.41
C GLN A 28 6.42 -3.13 -0.92
N CYS A 29 5.38 -2.93 -0.11
CA CYS A 29 5.54 -2.62 1.32
C CYS A 29 6.10 -3.78 2.18
N GLY A 30 6.27 -4.98 1.62
CA GLY A 30 6.87 -6.14 2.31
C GLY A 30 6.02 -6.77 3.42
N VAL A 31 4.79 -6.30 3.65
CA VAL A 31 3.91 -6.81 4.72
C VAL A 31 3.24 -8.13 4.31
N ASN A 32 3.27 -9.13 5.20
CA ASN A 32 2.72 -10.48 4.94
C ASN A 32 1.23 -10.50 4.55
N LYS A 33 0.43 -9.55 5.04
CA LYS A 33 -1.00 -9.39 4.71
C LYS A 33 -1.26 -8.19 3.78
N CYS A 34 -0.39 -7.96 2.81
CA CYS A 34 -0.60 -6.91 1.83
C CYS A 34 -1.65 -7.35 0.77
N ARG A 35 -2.46 -6.40 0.28
CA ARG A 35 -3.38 -6.60 -0.85
C ARG A 35 -2.64 -6.85 -2.18
N LYS A 36 -1.30 -6.76 -2.19
CA LYS A 36 -0.34 -6.98 -3.30
C LYS A 36 -0.51 -6.07 -4.53
N LYS A 37 -1.68 -5.49 -4.73
CA LYS A 37 -1.99 -4.46 -5.74
C LYS A 37 -2.50 -3.21 -5.03
N ILE A 38 -1.99 -2.05 -5.44
CA ILE A 38 -2.47 -0.73 -5.03
C ILE A 38 -3.44 -0.20 -6.09
N LEU A 39 -3.10 -0.41 -7.36
CA LEU A 39 -3.91 -0.09 -8.54
C LEU A 39 -3.99 -1.31 -9.44
#